data_AF-A0A9E5T8U1-F1
#
_entry.id   AF-A0A9E5T8U1-F1
#
_cell.length_a   1.000
_cell.length_b   1.000
_cell.length_c   1.000
_cell.angle_alpha   90.00
_cell.angle_beta   90.00
_cell.angle_gamma   90.00
#
_symmetry.space_group_name_H-M   'P 1'
#
loop_
_entity.id
_entity.type
_entity.pdbx_description
1 polymer ?
#
loop_
_entity_poly.entity_id
_entity_poly.type
_entity_poly.pdbx_seq_one_letter_code
_entity_poly.pdbx_strand_id
1 'polypeptide(L)'
;MVIFIHEERAYLSWLAHHRHGFVLDMLRKPTRKPPVLHRASCQGIRVSPGRQSHWTTGRHVKACGLDLAELLAWTQTETDREAVYCQECQPADPAFAAEHAPEKRLTKLGKDILDYVVEAAVVCLDQHAAYDTSIADLATYLDKTPAQLATALSRLTEDGYLRIEGSLQPGQPVPATRRLFPTADALRTLPAFHQMSVRKVNEELQQLNNQDEELT
;
A
#
# COMPACT_ATOMS: atom_id res chain seq x y z
N MET A 1 12.72 10.06 10.27
CA MET A 1 12.59 9.48 11.63
C MET A 1 12.15 10.50 12.71
N VAL A 2 11.49 10.06 13.79
CA VAL A 2 11.11 10.84 14.99
C VAL A 2 11.48 10.05 16.26
N ILE A 3 12.00 10.69 17.30
CA ILE A 3 12.40 10.04 18.56
C ILE A 3 11.50 10.51 19.70
N PHE A 4 10.95 9.58 20.48
CA PHE A 4 10.10 9.87 21.63
C PHE A 4 10.78 9.49 22.95
N ILE A 5 10.83 10.45 23.90
CA ILE A 5 11.37 10.27 25.25
C ILE A 5 10.41 10.96 26.24
N HIS A 6 9.82 10.21 27.16
CA HIS A 6 8.77 10.70 28.08
C HIS A 6 7.55 11.32 27.36
N GLU A 7 7.30 10.91 26.12
CA GLU A 7 6.25 11.45 25.25
C GLU A 7 5.22 10.38 24.87
N GLU A 8 4.57 9.78 25.87
CA GLU A 8 3.66 8.65 25.66
C GLU A 8 2.52 8.98 24.69
N ARG A 9 1.90 10.15 24.85
CA ARG A 9 0.77 10.57 24.02
C ARG A 9 1.19 10.78 22.57
N ALA A 10 2.35 11.36 22.34
CA ALA A 10 2.85 11.62 20.99
C ALA A 10 3.25 10.30 20.31
N TYR A 11 3.89 9.40 21.05
CA TYR A 11 4.22 8.06 20.57
C TYR A 11 2.97 7.24 20.21
N LEU A 12 1.96 7.18 21.08
CA LEU A 12 0.72 6.47 20.80
C LEU A 12 -0.05 7.10 19.61
N SER A 13 -0.06 8.43 19.52
CA SER A 13 -0.62 9.12 18.35
C SER A 13 0.14 8.73 17.09
N TRP A 14 1.47 8.68 17.13
CA TRP A 14 2.27 8.25 16.00
C TRP A 14 1.94 6.82 15.57
N LEU A 15 1.85 5.87 16.51
CA LEU A 15 1.44 4.49 16.23
C LEU A 15 0.05 4.38 15.61
N ALA A 16 -0.89 5.26 15.99
CA ALA A 16 -2.24 5.26 15.43
C ALA A 16 -2.24 5.70 13.96
N HIS A 17 -1.43 6.70 13.61
CA HIS A 17 -1.39 7.28 12.27
C HIS A 17 -0.39 6.60 11.32
N HIS A 18 0.58 5.84 11.86
CA HIS A 18 1.66 5.22 11.08
C HIS A 18 1.68 3.70 11.29
N ARG A 19 0.56 3.02 11.01
CA ARG A 19 0.41 1.56 11.21
C ARG A 19 1.46 0.71 10.48
N HIS A 20 2.00 1.26 9.40
CA HIS A 20 3.00 0.65 8.51
C HIS A 20 4.44 1.06 8.84
N GLY A 21 4.60 1.98 9.78
CA GLY A 21 5.90 2.40 10.22
C GLY A 21 6.60 1.35 11.05
N PHE A 22 7.83 1.67 11.41
CA PHE A 22 8.73 0.88 12.21
C PHE A 22 9.04 1.62 13.51
N VAL A 23 9.26 0.85 14.56
CA VAL A 23 9.64 1.36 15.88
C VAL A 23 10.84 0.58 16.37
N LEU A 24 11.94 1.30 16.58
CA LEU A 24 13.06 0.81 17.33
C LEU A 24 12.83 1.10 18.82
N ASP A 25 12.79 0.05 19.64
CA ASP A 25 12.74 0.12 21.08
C ASP A 25 14.13 -0.14 21.68
N MET A 26 14.62 0.82 22.46
CA MET A 26 15.92 0.71 23.10
C MET A 26 15.92 1.32 24.49
N LEU A 27 16.92 0.94 25.28
CA LEU A 27 17.16 1.54 26.58
C LEU A 27 18.01 2.80 26.44
N ARG A 28 17.65 3.85 27.18
CA ARG A 28 18.32 5.16 27.21
C ARG A 28 19.76 5.08 27.70
N LYS A 29 20.06 4.11 28.57
CA LYS A 29 21.43 3.87 29.05
C LYS A 29 22.02 2.70 28.28
N PRO A 30 23.31 2.74 27.93
CA PRO A 30 23.99 1.61 27.31
C PRO A 30 23.81 0.36 28.18
N THR A 31 23.21 -0.68 27.61
CA THR A 31 23.10 -1.98 28.26
C THR A 31 23.56 -3.08 27.31
N ARG A 32 23.71 -4.31 27.82
CA ARG A 32 24.00 -5.48 26.98
C ARG A 32 22.83 -5.91 26.11
N LYS A 33 21.62 -5.38 26.35
CA LYS A 33 20.43 -5.75 25.56
C LYS A 33 20.46 -4.99 24.23
N PRO A 34 20.37 -5.68 23.09
CA PRO A 34 20.30 -5.02 21.80
C PRO A 34 18.97 -4.24 21.65
N PRO A 35 18.96 -3.15 20.87
CA PRO A 35 17.73 -2.50 20.41
C PRO A 35 16.83 -3.51 19.69
N VAL A 36 15.53 -3.46 19.93
CA VAL A 36 14.56 -4.35 19.28
C VAL A 36 13.76 -3.55 18.27
N LEU A 37 13.71 -4.04 17.04
CA LEU A 37 12.96 -3.43 15.96
C LEU A 37 11.59 -4.09 15.84
N HIS A 38 10.56 -3.27 15.82
CA HIS A 38 9.16 -3.66 15.72
C HIS A 38 8.49 -2.99 14.53
N ARG A 39 7.38 -3.57 14.07
CA ARG A 39 6.37 -2.84 13.30
C ARG A 39 5.55 -1.97 14.24
N ALA A 40 5.08 -0.84 13.76
CA ALA A 40 4.16 0.03 14.49
C ALA A 40 2.84 -0.68 14.86
N SER A 41 2.45 -1.73 14.13
CA SER A 41 1.29 -2.57 14.42
C SER A 41 1.53 -3.65 15.49
N CYS A 42 2.77 -3.87 15.94
CA CYS A 42 3.13 -4.92 16.88
C CYS A 42 2.38 -4.79 18.22
N GLN A 43 1.76 -5.87 18.68
CA GLN A 43 1.00 -5.88 19.94
C GLN A 43 1.91 -5.65 21.16
N GLY A 44 3.13 -6.20 21.14
CA GLY A 44 4.11 -6.04 22.21
C GLY A 44 4.53 -4.59 22.51
N ILE A 45 4.31 -3.66 21.57
CA ILE A 45 4.56 -2.21 21.78
C ILE A 45 3.27 -1.38 21.92
N ARG A 46 2.10 -1.99 21.77
CA ARG A 46 0.78 -1.35 21.88
C ARG A 46 0.07 -1.65 23.19
N VAL A 47 0.30 -2.85 23.74
CA VAL A 47 -0.36 -3.34 24.94
C VAL A 47 0.66 -3.39 26.06
N SER A 48 0.43 -2.65 27.15
CA SER A 48 1.16 -2.86 28.39
C SER A 48 0.41 -3.89 29.24
N PRO A 49 1.06 -4.95 29.74
CA PRO A 49 0.43 -5.92 30.64
C PRO A 49 -0.01 -5.35 32.01
N GLY A 50 0.25 -4.07 32.31
CA GLY A 50 -0.04 -3.45 33.60
C GLY A 50 -0.54 -2.01 33.53
N ARG A 51 -1.27 -1.59 34.58
CA ARG A 51 -1.92 -0.27 34.77
C ARG A 51 -1.01 0.97 34.69
N GLN A 52 0.30 0.78 34.56
CA GLN A 52 1.28 1.85 34.31
C GLN A 52 2.11 1.47 33.10
N SER A 53 1.68 1.98 31.95
CA SER A 53 2.32 1.75 30.67
C SER A 53 3.41 2.80 30.43
N HIS A 54 4.67 2.38 30.57
CA HIS A 54 5.85 3.21 30.34
C HIS A 54 6.50 2.81 29.01
N TRP A 55 5.92 3.21 27.88
CA TRP A 55 6.47 2.91 26.55
C TRP A 55 7.63 3.83 26.20
N THR A 56 7.53 5.10 26.56
CA THR A 56 8.57 6.12 26.37
C THR A 56 9.04 6.73 27.69
N THR A 57 8.33 6.44 28.79
CA THR A 57 8.69 6.89 30.13
C THR A 57 9.72 5.95 30.76
N GLY A 58 10.55 6.49 31.65
CA GLY A 58 11.52 5.71 32.42
C GLY A 58 12.82 5.48 31.65
N ARG A 59 13.12 4.23 31.30
CA ARG A 59 14.41 3.85 30.68
C ARG A 59 14.32 3.62 29.18
N HIS A 60 13.15 3.75 28.57
CA HIS A 60 12.96 3.45 27.15
C HIS A 60 13.07 4.70 26.28
N VAL A 61 13.62 4.52 25.09
CA VAL A 61 13.59 5.47 23.98
C VAL A 61 12.99 4.74 22.79
N LYS A 62 12.05 5.40 22.10
CA LYS A 62 11.42 4.87 20.89
C LYS A 62 11.82 5.73 19.70
N ALA A 63 12.60 5.19 18.77
CA ALA A 63 12.83 5.83 17.48
C ALA A 63 11.86 5.26 16.45
N CYS A 64 11.12 6.13 15.79
CA CYS A 64 10.01 5.79 14.91
C CYS A 64 10.28 6.31 13.49
N GLY A 65 9.97 5.52 12.47
CA GLY A 65 10.26 5.88 11.08
C GLY A 65 9.39 5.11 10.10
N LEU A 66 9.33 5.59 8.86
CA LEU A 66 8.69 4.87 7.76
C LEU A 66 9.72 4.08 6.93
N ASP A 67 11.00 4.41 7.07
CA ASP A 67 12.09 3.74 6.40
C ASP A 67 12.84 2.86 7.41
N LEU A 68 12.90 1.56 7.09
CA LEU A 68 13.60 0.55 7.87
C LEU A 68 15.11 0.79 7.86
N ALA A 69 15.69 1.14 6.70
CA ALA A 69 17.12 1.35 6.54
C ALA A 69 17.58 2.60 7.31
N GLU A 70 16.75 3.66 7.30
CA GLU A 70 17.00 4.88 8.10
C GLU A 70 17.16 4.54 9.59
N LEU A 71 16.24 3.74 10.15
CA LEU A 71 16.28 3.35 11.56
C LEU A 71 17.48 2.44 11.89
N LEU A 72 17.82 1.50 11.00
CA LEU A 72 18.96 0.61 11.22
C LEU A 72 20.30 1.37 11.19
N ALA A 73 20.48 2.26 10.22
CA ALA A 73 21.66 3.12 10.12
C ALA A 73 21.80 4.03 11.36
N TRP A 74 20.68 4.59 11.83
CA TRP A 74 20.66 5.37 13.07
C TRP A 74 21.03 4.52 14.29
N THR A 75 20.50 3.30 14.39
CA THR A 75 20.80 2.37 15.51
C THR A 75 22.28 2.08 15.61
N GLN A 76 22.93 1.79 14.48
CA GLN A 76 24.36 1.52 14.43
C GLN A 76 25.16 2.74 14.90
N THR A 77 24.76 3.94 14.47
CA THR A 77 25.44 5.19 14.84
C THR A 77 25.28 5.53 16.32
N GLU A 78 24.08 5.35 16.88
CA GLU A 78 23.76 5.77 18.25
C GLU A 78 24.21 4.75 19.31
N THR A 79 24.18 3.46 18.98
CA THR A 79 24.38 2.39 19.97
C THR A 79 25.61 1.54 19.73
N ASP A 80 26.29 1.70 18.59
CA ASP A 80 27.37 0.83 18.13
C ASP A 80 26.97 -0.65 18.12
N ARG A 81 25.69 -0.92 17.83
CA ARG A 81 25.09 -2.25 17.83
C ARG A 81 24.06 -2.38 16.71
N GLU A 82 23.91 -3.62 16.26
CA GLU A 82 22.83 -4.00 15.36
C GLU A 82 21.51 -4.17 16.12
N ALA A 83 20.41 -3.78 15.49
CA ALA A 83 19.07 -4.04 16.00
C ALA A 83 18.69 -5.51 15.79
N VAL A 84 18.01 -6.11 16.77
CA VAL A 84 17.37 -7.42 16.60
C VAL A 84 15.93 -7.25 16.16
N TYR A 85 15.47 -8.11 15.25
CA TYR A 85 14.10 -8.11 14.77
C TYR A 85 13.16 -8.78 15.78
N CYS A 86 12.04 -8.13 16.08
CA CYS A 86 10.98 -8.72 16.88
C CYS A 86 10.44 -9.99 16.21
N GLN A 87 10.46 -11.10 16.94
CA GLN A 87 10.03 -12.41 16.43
C GLN A 87 8.51 -12.50 16.22
N GLU A 88 7.72 -11.68 16.94
CA GLU A 88 6.26 -11.68 16.82
C GLU A 88 5.78 -10.96 15.57
N CYS A 89 6.39 -9.83 15.20
CA CYS A 89 5.92 -9.00 14.09
C CYS A 89 6.83 -9.01 12.86
N GLN A 90 7.97 -9.71 12.92
CA GLN A 90 8.93 -9.93 11.82
C GLN A 90 9.05 -8.71 10.87
N PRO A 91 9.66 -7.60 11.32
CA PRO A 91 9.65 -6.33 10.57
C PRO A 91 10.35 -6.40 9.21
N ALA A 92 11.26 -7.35 9.01
CA ALA A 92 11.99 -7.55 7.76
C ALA A 92 11.26 -8.46 6.75
N ASP A 93 10.14 -9.09 7.13
CA ASP A 93 9.42 -9.98 6.23
C ASP A 93 8.63 -9.19 5.16
N PRO A 94 8.97 -9.33 3.86
CA PRO A 94 8.26 -8.66 2.77
C PRO A 94 6.83 -9.17 2.57
N ALA A 95 6.51 -10.43 2.92
CA ALA A 95 5.15 -10.96 2.78
C ALA A 95 4.17 -10.22 3.71
N PHE A 96 4.60 -9.93 4.93
CA PHE A 96 3.80 -9.21 5.91
C PHE A 96 3.71 -7.70 5.60
N ALA A 97 4.69 -7.14 4.86
CA ALA A 97 4.64 -5.76 4.35
C ALA A 97 3.61 -5.57 3.23
N ALA A 98 3.40 -6.59 2.39
CA ALA A 98 2.40 -6.57 1.33
C ALA A 98 0.97 -6.73 1.88
N GLU A 99 0.74 -7.64 2.84
CA GLU A 99 -0.60 -7.87 3.44
C GLU A 99 -1.10 -6.69 4.27
N HIS A 100 -0.19 -5.92 4.85
CA HIS A 100 -0.49 -4.81 5.74
C HIS A 100 0.08 -3.52 5.20
N ALA A 101 0.10 -3.28 3.89
CA ALA A 101 0.26 -1.93 3.34
C ALA A 101 -0.95 -1.07 3.77
N PRO A 102 -0.85 0.27 3.83
CA PRO A 102 -2.03 1.09 4.07
C PRO A 102 -3.06 0.73 3.02
N GLU A 103 -4.29 0.38 3.45
CA GLU A 103 -5.42 0.35 2.53
C GLU A 103 -5.38 1.68 1.78
N LYS A 104 -5.06 1.60 0.49
CA LYS A 104 -4.87 2.76 -0.37
C LYS A 104 -6.23 3.44 -0.44
N ARG A 105 -6.40 4.51 0.34
CA ARG A 105 -7.69 5.20 0.43
C ARG A 105 -8.01 5.86 -0.90
N LEU A 106 -8.84 5.19 -1.68
CA LEU A 106 -9.36 5.73 -2.93
C LEU A 106 -10.21 6.97 -2.64
N THR A 107 -10.03 8.00 -3.44
CA THR A 107 -10.98 9.12 -3.48
C THR A 107 -12.31 8.62 -4.02
N LYS A 108 -13.41 9.36 -3.82
CA LYS A 108 -14.70 9.01 -4.43
C LYS A 108 -14.56 8.79 -5.93
N LEU A 109 -13.90 9.73 -6.63
CA LEU A 109 -13.63 9.60 -8.06
C LEU A 109 -12.76 8.39 -8.39
N GLY A 110 -11.73 8.10 -7.60
CA GLY A 110 -10.90 6.91 -7.82
C GLY A 110 -11.70 5.61 -7.69
N LYS A 111 -12.63 5.56 -6.74
CA LYS A 111 -13.56 4.44 -6.60
C LYS A 111 -14.52 4.34 -7.79
N ASP A 112 -15.16 5.44 -8.18
CA ASP A 112 -16.10 5.46 -9.32
C ASP A 112 -15.41 5.01 -10.62
N ILE A 113 -14.15 5.40 -10.83
CA ILE A 113 -13.34 4.94 -11.96
C ILE A 113 -13.06 3.44 -11.86
N LEU A 114 -12.62 2.98 -10.69
CA LEU A 114 -12.26 1.58 -10.49
C LEU A 114 -13.46 0.66 -10.68
N ASP A 115 -14.60 1.02 -10.10
CA ASP A 115 -15.87 0.29 -10.21
C ASP A 115 -16.26 0.13 -11.70
N TYR A 116 -16.23 1.22 -12.48
CA TYR A 116 -16.55 1.16 -13.92
C TYR A 116 -15.61 0.23 -14.71
N VAL A 117 -14.29 0.38 -14.53
CA VAL A 117 -13.29 -0.40 -15.27
C VAL A 117 -13.39 -1.89 -14.92
N VAL A 118 -13.59 -2.19 -13.65
CA VAL A 118 -13.73 -3.56 -13.14
C VAL A 118 -15.04 -4.19 -13.62
N GLU A 119 -16.16 -3.47 -13.57
CA GLU A 119 -17.45 -3.95 -14.08
C GLU A 119 -17.38 -4.24 -15.58
N ALA A 120 -16.81 -3.34 -16.38
CA ALA A 120 -16.63 -3.54 -17.82
C ALA A 120 -15.79 -4.80 -18.11
N ALA A 121 -14.71 -5.01 -17.36
CA ALA A 121 -13.86 -6.18 -17.53
C ALA A 121 -14.57 -7.48 -17.16
N VAL A 122 -15.35 -7.49 -16.07
CA VAL A 122 -16.14 -8.66 -15.67
C VAL A 122 -17.19 -9.01 -16.72
N VAL A 123 -17.87 -8.01 -17.28
CA VAL A 123 -18.84 -8.22 -18.37
C VAL A 123 -18.16 -8.84 -19.60
N CYS A 124 -16.99 -8.32 -20.00
CA CYS A 124 -16.23 -8.89 -21.12
C CYS A 124 -15.76 -10.32 -20.86
N LEU A 125 -15.30 -10.63 -19.63
CA LEU A 125 -14.90 -11.99 -19.24
C LEU A 125 -16.09 -12.96 -19.29
N ASP A 126 -17.24 -12.56 -18.75
CA ASP A 126 -18.45 -13.40 -18.72
C ASP A 126 -19.02 -13.66 -20.13
N GLN A 127 -18.92 -12.66 -21.01
CA GLN A 127 -19.44 -12.75 -22.38
C GLN A 127 -18.41 -13.26 -23.39
N HIS A 128 -17.16 -13.48 -22.97
CA HIS A 128 -16.02 -13.72 -23.86
C HIS A 128 -15.93 -12.68 -25.00
N ALA A 129 -16.20 -11.42 -24.68
CA ALA A 129 -16.22 -10.32 -25.63
C ALA A 129 -14.94 -9.47 -25.54
N ALA A 130 -14.52 -8.89 -26.67
CA ALA A 130 -13.36 -8.01 -26.73
C ALA A 130 -13.51 -6.82 -25.77
N TYR A 131 -12.46 -6.55 -25.01
CA TYR A 131 -12.45 -5.53 -23.98
C TYR A 131 -11.80 -4.24 -24.48
N ASP A 132 -12.58 -3.21 -24.79
CA ASP A 132 -12.07 -1.96 -25.39
C ASP A 132 -12.38 -0.71 -24.56
N THR A 133 -12.32 -0.81 -23.23
CA THR A 133 -12.61 0.36 -22.38
C THR A 133 -11.52 1.42 -22.52
N SER A 134 -11.88 2.58 -23.09
CA SER A 134 -11.00 3.73 -23.24
C SER A 134 -11.22 4.80 -22.17
N ILE A 135 -10.27 5.74 -22.07
CA ILE A 135 -10.41 6.93 -21.22
C ILE A 135 -11.58 7.80 -21.68
N ALA A 136 -11.89 7.83 -22.98
CA ALA A 136 -13.04 8.54 -23.53
C ALA A 136 -14.36 7.94 -23.02
N ASP A 137 -14.50 6.62 -23.05
CA ASP A 137 -15.73 5.95 -22.59
C ASP A 137 -15.98 6.20 -21.10
N LEU A 138 -14.91 6.10 -20.30
CA LEU A 138 -14.94 6.42 -18.87
C LEU A 138 -15.33 7.89 -18.62
N ALA A 139 -14.75 8.82 -19.39
CA ALA A 139 -15.04 10.24 -19.28
C ALA A 139 -16.50 10.55 -19.60
N THR A 140 -17.04 9.94 -20.66
CA THR A 140 -18.46 10.03 -21.03
C THR A 140 -19.34 9.45 -19.94
N TYR A 141 -19.02 8.27 -19.40
CA TYR A 141 -19.82 7.63 -18.35
C TYR A 141 -19.88 8.46 -17.06
N LEU A 142 -18.77 9.06 -16.65
CA LEU A 142 -18.68 9.84 -15.41
C LEU A 142 -19.09 11.32 -15.55
N ASP A 143 -19.50 11.75 -16.75
CA ASP A 143 -19.75 13.15 -17.10
C ASP A 143 -18.55 14.06 -16.73
N LYS A 144 -17.38 13.68 -17.25
CA LYS A 144 -16.09 14.32 -16.99
C LYS A 144 -15.29 14.48 -18.26
N THR A 145 -14.25 15.31 -18.22
CA THR A 145 -13.23 15.37 -19.26
C THR A 145 -12.03 14.48 -18.90
N PRO A 146 -11.27 13.96 -19.88
CA PRO A 146 -10.03 13.22 -19.62
C PRO A 146 -9.05 13.97 -18.71
N ALA A 147 -8.99 15.30 -18.82
CA ALA A 147 -8.16 16.14 -17.96
C ALA A 147 -8.60 16.13 -16.49
N GLN A 148 -9.91 16.06 -16.21
CA GLN A 148 -10.44 15.93 -14.85
C GLN A 148 -10.16 14.55 -14.23
N LEU A 149 -10.01 13.53 -15.07
CA LEU A 149 -9.70 12.16 -14.64
C LEU A 149 -8.20 11.92 -14.41
N ALA A 150 -7.34 12.70 -15.07
CA ALA A 150 -5.89 12.49 -15.12
C ALA A 150 -5.26 12.19 -13.76
N THR A 151 -5.49 13.03 -12.75
CA THR A 151 -4.91 12.85 -11.41
C THR A 151 -5.36 11.55 -10.73
N ALA A 152 -6.62 11.16 -10.92
CA ALA A 152 -7.14 9.93 -10.33
C ALA A 152 -6.60 8.70 -11.07
N LEU A 153 -6.51 8.75 -12.40
CA LEU A 153 -5.93 7.69 -13.24
C LEU A 153 -4.44 7.48 -12.94
N SER A 154 -3.65 8.55 -12.81
CA SER A 154 -2.24 8.46 -12.40
C SER A 154 -2.11 7.76 -11.05
N ARG A 155 -2.90 8.17 -10.06
CA ARG A 155 -2.87 7.56 -8.73
C ARG A 155 -3.26 6.09 -8.76
N LEU A 156 -4.34 5.72 -9.44
CA LEU A 156 -4.76 4.32 -9.57
C LEU A 156 -3.71 3.47 -10.29
N THR A 157 -2.95 4.06 -11.22
CA THR A 157 -1.84 3.38 -11.91
C THR A 157 -0.63 3.21 -10.99
N GLU A 158 -0.23 4.26 -10.27
CA GLU A 158 0.83 4.23 -9.25
C GLU A 158 0.50 3.25 -8.11
N ASP A 159 -0.77 3.21 -7.74
CA ASP A 159 -1.32 2.30 -6.74
C ASP A 159 -1.49 0.87 -7.28
N GLY A 160 -1.21 0.62 -8.56
CA GLY A 160 -1.23 -0.72 -9.15
C GLY A 160 -2.63 -1.29 -9.37
N TYR A 161 -3.69 -0.49 -9.27
CA TYR A 161 -5.06 -0.92 -9.59
C TYR A 161 -5.31 -0.93 -11.10
N LEU A 162 -4.75 0.02 -11.83
CA LEU A 162 -4.96 0.15 -13.27
C LEU A 162 -3.65 0.09 -14.05
N ARG A 163 -3.75 -0.35 -15.29
CA ARG A 163 -2.73 -0.18 -16.32
C ARG A 163 -3.35 0.61 -17.47
N ILE A 164 -2.61 1.58 -17.98
CA ILE A 164 -3.00 2.35 -19.17
C ILE A 164 -2.16 1.85 -20.33
N GLU A 165 -2.76 1.76 -21.51
CA GLU A 165 -2.02 1.41 -22.72
C GLU A 165 -0.95 2.47 -23.04
N GLY A 166 0.31 2.05 -23.14
CA GLY A 166 1.45 2.95 -23.27
C GLY A 166 1.78 3.71 -21.99
N SER A 167 2.76 4.62 -22.05
CA SER A 167 3.17 5.42 -20.89
C SER A 167 2.53 6.80 -20.92
N LEU A 168 1.93 7.22 -19.80
CA LEU A 168 1.59 8.63 -19.60
C LEU A 168 2.86 9.41 -19.25
N GLN A 169 3.16 10.45 -20.02
CA GLN A 169 4.27 11.36 -19.74
C GLN A 169 3.80 12.45 -18.76
N PRO A 170 4.53 12.75 -17.68
CA PRO A 170 4.22 13.84 -16.77
C PRO A 170 4.08 15.17 -17.53
N GLY A 171 2.99 15.90 -17.27
CA GLY A 171 2.73 17.20 -17.89
C GLY A 171 2.16 17.16 -19.32
N GLN A 172 1.96 15.98 -19.91
CA GLN A 172 1.24 15.86 -21.18
C GLN A 172 -0.26 15.60 -20.97
N PRO A 173 -1.12 16.04 -21.91
CA PRO A 173 -2.54 15.71 -21.89
C PRO A 173 -2.73 14.19 -21.96
N VAL A 174 -3.63 13.66 -21.13
CA VAL A 174 -4.01 12.25 -21.16
C VAL A 174 -4.76 11.98 -22.47
N PRO A 175 -4.27 11.10 -23.37
CA PRO A 175 -4.93 10.86 -24.64
C PRO A 175 -6.22 10.08 -24.40
N ALA A 176 -7.34 10.61 -24.88
CA ALA A 176 -8.67 10.03 -24.64
C ALA A 176 -8.83 8.61 -25.22
N THR A 177 -8.07 8.28 -26.26
CA THR A 177 -8.13 6.99 -26.95
C THR A 177 -7.33 5.89 -26.25
N ARG A 178 -6.61 6.17 -25.16
CA ARG A 178 -5.87 5.12 -24.45
C ARG A 178 -6.82 4.16 -23.76
N ARG A 179 -6.53 2.86 -23.90
CA ARG A 179 -7.26 1.80 -23.20
C ARG A 179 -6.82 1.69 -21.75
N LEU A 180 -7.79 1.36 -20.89
CA LEU A 180 -7.63 1.15 -19.46
C LEU A 180 -7.78 -0.35 -19.21
N PHE A 181 -6.90 -0.93 -18.41
CA PHE A 181 -6.97 -2.34 -18.02
C PHE A 181 -6.95 -2.47 -16.50
N PRO A 182 -7.88 -3.23 -15.88
CA PRO A 182 -7.75 -3.56 -14.48
C PRO A 182 -6.58 -4.52 -14.25
N THR A 183 -5.95 -4.41 -13.10
CA THR A 183 -4.98 -5.40 -12.62
C THR A 183 -5.66 -6.45 -11.74
N ALA A 184 -4.89 -7.46 -11.31
CA ALA A 184 -5.39 -8.42 -10.33
C ALA A 184 -5.79 -7.74 -9.00
N ASP A 185 -5.06 -6.71 -8.58
CA ASP A 185 -5.38 -5.97 -7.35
C ASP A 185 -6.71 -5.21 -7.48
N ALA A 186 -7.02 -4.69 -8.68
CA ALA A 186 -8.34 -4.12 -8.97
C ALA A 186 -9.47 -5.15 -8.91
N LEU A 187 -9.34 -6.28 -9.62
CA LEU A 187 -10.40 -7.31 -9.61
C LEU A 187 -10.65 -7.86 -8.21
N ARG A 188 -9.61 -8.03 -7.40
CA ARG A 188 -9.72 -8.53 -6.02
C ARG A 188 -10.40 -7.57 -5.05
N THR A 189 -10.74 -6.35 -5.47
CA THR A 189 -11.66 -5.49 -4.71
C THR A 189 -13.10 -6.02 -4.74
N LEU A 190 -13.45 -6.85 -5.74
CA LEU A 190 -14.73 -7.52 -5.80
C LEU A 190 -14.77 -8.76 -4.90
N PRO A 191 -15.89 -9.02 -4.19
CA PRO A 191 -16.06 -10.22 -3.38
C PRO A 191 -15.79 -11.53 -4.12
N ALA A 192 -16.16 -11.61 -5.40
CA ALA A 192 -15.99 -12.82 -6.23
C ALA A 192 -14.51 -13.19 -6.46
N PHE A 193 -13.63 -12.21 -6.53
CA PHE A 193 -12.20 -12.42 -6.81
C PHE A 193 -11.33 -12.32 -5.56
N HIS A 194 -11.84 -11.78 -4.46
CA HIS A 194 -11.07 -11.53 -3.23
C HIS A 194 -10.29 -12.76 -2.73
N GLN A 195 -10.91 -13.93 -2.80
CA GLN A 195 -10.34 -15.22 -2.36
C GLN A 195 -9.50 -15.93 -3.44
N MET A 196 -9.52 -15.43 -4.69
CA MET A 196 -8.71 -16.02 -5.76
C MET A 196 -7.23 -15.65 -5.57
N SER A 197 -6.35 -16.58 -5.94
CA SER A 197 -4.93 -16.27 -5.99
C SER A 197 -4.65 -15.25 -7.09
N VAL A 198 -3.68 -14.36 -6.86
CA VAL A 198 -3.25 -13.35 -7.85
C VAL A 198 -2.92 -14.01 -9.20
N ARG A 199 -2.30 -15.19 -9.18
CA ARG A 199 -2.01 -15.97 -10.38
C ARG A 199 -3.28 -16.31 -11.16
N LYS A 200 -4.31 -16.83 -10.50
CA LYS A 200 -5.57 -17.21 -11.17
C LYS A 200 -6.28 -15.99 -11.77
N VAL A 201 -6.28 -14.88 -11.04
CA VAL A 201 -6.87 -13.62 -11.55
C VAL A 201 -6.10 -13.10 -12.78
N ASN A 202 -4.77 -13.21 -12.78
CA ASN A 202 -3.97 -12.85 -13.96
C ASN A 202 -4.22 -13.78 -15.16
N GLU A 203 -4.49 -15.06 -14.95
CA GLU A 203 -4.87 -16.00 -16.02
C GLU A 203 -6.22 -15.60 -16.66
N GLU A 204 -7.20 -15.14 -15.88
CA GLU A 204 -8.44 -14.55 -16.42
C GLU A 204 -8.16 -13.26 -17.19
N LEU A 205 -7.38 -12.33 -16.62
CA LEU A 205 -7.04 -11.06 -17.28
C LEU A 205 -6.26 -11.23 -18.59
N GLN A 206 -5.51 -12.32 -18.75
CA GLN A 206 -4.84 -12.62 -20.03
C GLN A 206 -5.85 -12.85 -21.16
N GLN A 207 -7.05 -13.36 -20.87
CA GLN A 207 -8.11 -13.53 -21.87
C GLN A 207 -8.55 -12.18 -22.45
N LEU A 208 -8.53 -11.11 -21.65
CA LEU A 208 -8.86 -9.76 -22.11
C LEU A 208 -7.83 -9.18 -23.09
N ASN A 209 -6.56 -9.56 -22.98
CA ASN A 209 -5.50 -9.06 -23.87
C ASN A 209 -5.37 -9.89 -25.16
N ASN A 210 -5.65 -11.20 -25.09
CA ASN A 210 -5.43 -12.11 -26.23
C ASN A 210 -6.52 -12.01 -27.30
N GLN A 211 -7.66 -11.39 -27.00
CA GLN A 211 -8.77 -11.23 -27.94
C GLN A 211 -8.52 -10.20 -29.05
N ASP A 212 -7.46 -9.39 -28.95
CA ASP A 212 -7.07 -8.44 -30.01
C ASP A 212 -6.21 -9.10 -31.12
N GLU A 213 -5.53 -10.22 -30.86
CA GLU A 213 -4.62 -10.82 -31.84
C GLU A 213 -5.34 -11.71 -32.88
N GLU A 214 -6.55 -12.21 -32.59
CA GLU A 214 -7.31 -13.09 -33.51
C GLU A 214 -8.11 -12.34 -34.61
N LEU A 215 -8.08 -11.00 -34.62
CA LEU A 215 -8.82 -10.17 -35.58
C LEU A 215 -7.92 -9.41 -36.60
N THR A 216 -6.62 -9.69 -36.62
CA THR A 216 -5.64 -9.19 -37.61
C THR A 216 -5.20 -10.27 -38.57
#